data_AF-A0A662SFM8-F1
#
_entry.id   AF-A0A662SFM8-F1
#
_cell.length_a   1.000
_cell.length_b   1.000
_cell.length_c   1.000
_cell.angle_alpha   90.00
_cell.angle_beta   90.00
_cell.angle_gamma   90.00
#
_symmetry.space_group_name_H-M   'P 1'
#
loop_
_entity.id
_entity.type
_entity.pdbx_description
1 polymer ?
#
loop_
_entity_poly.entity_id
_entity_poly.type
_entity_poly.pdbx_seq_one_letter_code
_entity_poly.pdbx_strand_id
1 'polypeptide(L)'
;MATPFIVTYLGSLVRKWKARGSEIVIDLSSKISRIVFYIKPIGFGFGEHEAVFVGFYTVVPPELMDENKSQLYRRLKPLECELKWGGLIKRKPYWKPFVGLEILKRKIGLKPDSLLSNALMKDPEINRLVKKVKPEEAWVALDSGVSHIACGVEDTESAAVEYFRNPEEVKFVMYVSKLCEVAMISKEDTIDILRLMLRIAETIDSIVGVLR
;
A
#
# COMPACT_ATOMS: atom_id res chain seq x y z
N MET A 1 5.33 11.75 -26.81
CA MET A 1 4.36 11.73 -25.70
C MET A 1 4.90 12.65 -24.61
N ALA A 2 4.10 13.57 -24.08
CA ALA A 2 4.55 14.46 -23.01
C ALA A 2 4.76 13.67 -21.71
N THR A 3 5.75 14.06 -20.92
CA THR A 3 6.02 13.44 -19.60
C THR A 3 4.86 13.73 -18.64
N PRO A 4 4.24 12.70 -18.02
CA PRO A 4 3.15 12.89 -17.07
C PRO A 4 3.58 13.76 -15.88
N PHE A 5 2.68 14.60 -15.36
CA PHE A 5 2.97 15.50 -14.22
C PHE A 5 3.55 14.74 -13.01
N ILE A 6 3.04 13.53 -12.75
CA ILE A 6 3.48 12.69 -11.63
C ILE A 6 4.97 12.33 -11.75
N VAL A 7 5.43 12.05 -12.96
CA VAL A 7 6.84 11.77 -13.25
C VAL A 7 7.67 13.03 -13.04
N THR A 8 7.20 14.17 -13.52
CA THR A 8 7.86 15.48 -13.32
C THR A 8 7.97 15.84 -11.84
N TYR A 9 6.95 15.55 -11.04
CA TYR A 9 6.93 15.84 -9.60
C TYR A 9 7.91 15.00 -8.80
N LEU A 10 8.03 13.71 -9.15
CA LEU A 10 8.96 12.79 -8.52
C LEU A 10 10.41 13.02 -8.97
N GLY A 11 10.62 13.64 -10.13
CA GLY A 11 11.89 14.18 -10.57
C GLY A 11 13.02 13.14 -10.56
N SER A 12 14.10 13.44 -9.85
CA SER A 12 15.31 12.60 -9.79
C SER A 12 15.10 11.23 -9.15
N LEU A 13 13.96 10.98 -8.48
CA LEU A 13 13.64 9.67 -7.94
C LEU A 13 13.20 8.69 -9.03
N VAL A 14 12.78 9.17 -10.21
CA VAL A 14 12.30 8.33 -11.30
C VAL A 14 13.47 7.71 -12.06
N ARG A 15 13.54 6.39 -12.07
CA ARG A 15 14.50 5.64 -12.92
C ARG A 15 13.94 5.45 -14.33
N LYS A 16 12.69 5.00 -14.41
CA LYS A 16 11.96 4.81 -15.67
C LYS A 16 10.47 4.84 -15.41
N TRP A 17 9.69 5.12 -16.45
CA TRP A 17 8.24 5.07 -16.39
C TRP A 17 7.66 4.56 -17.70
N LYS A 18 6.42 4.04 -17.63
CA LYS A 18 5.62 3.67 -18.80
C LYS A 18 4.14 3.93 -18.54
N ALA A 19 3.41 4.29 -19.58
CA ALA A 19 1.95 4.31 -19.55
C ALA A 19 1.39 2.91 -19.86
N ARG A 20 0.33 2.52 -19.17
CA ARG A 20 -0.44 1.29 -19.41
C ARG A 20 -1.93 1.62 -19.29
N GLY A 21 -2.58 1.94 -20.42
CA GLY A 21 -3.95 2.45 -20.38
C GLY A 21 -4.01 3.79 -19.62
N SER A 22 -4.85 3.85 -18.58
CA SER A 22 -4.96 5.01 -17.69
C SER A 22 -3.93 5.04 -16.55
N GLU A 23 -3.10 4.01 -16.44
CA GLU A 23 -2.08 3.89 -15.38
C GLU A 23 -0.72 4.41 -15.85
N ILE A 24 0.00 5.04 -14.94
CA ILE A 24 1.42 5.37 -15.06
C ILE A 24 2.18 4.50 -14.08
N VAL A 25 3.03 3.61 -14.61
CA VAL A 25 3.90 2.75 -13.82
C VAL A 25 5.27 3.42 -13.75
N ILE A 26 5.76 3.70 -12.54
CA ILE A 26 6.97 4.47 -12.26
C ILE A 26 7.89 3.60 -11.40
N ASP A 27 9.08 3.27 -11.91
CA ASP A 27 10.12 2.63 -11.11
C ASP A 27 11.02 3.72 -10.49
N LEU A 28 11.32 3.58 -9.20
CA LEU A 28 11.98 4.59 -8.39
C LEU A 28 13.35 4.14 -7.87
N SER A 29 14.23 5.10 -7.60
CA SER A 29 15.49 4.90 -6.87
C SER A 29 15.29 5.08 -5.36
N SER A 30 14.29 4.41 -4.78
CA SER A 30 13.94 4.53 -3.37
C SER A 30 13.54 3.17 -2.79
N LYS A 31 13.28 3.13 -1.47
CA LYS A 31 12.78 1.93 -0.79
C LYS A 31 11.43 1.47 -1.35
N ILE A 32 10.56 2.41 -1.68
CA ILE A 32 9.43 2.14 -2.56
C ILE A 32 10.00 2.01 -3.98
N SER A 33 10.09 0.79 -4.47
CA SER A 33 10.78 0.48 -5.74
C SER A 33 9.92 0.82 -6.97
N ARG A 34 8.60 0.78 -6.81
CA ARG A 34 7.62 1.06 -7.85
C ARG A 34 6.41 1.78 -7.29
N ILE A 35 5.86 2.70 -8.07
CA ILE A 35 4.53 3.27 -7.89
C ILE A 35 3.71 2.99 -9.15
N VAL A 36 2.48 2.51 -8.97
CA VAL A 36 1.44 2.60 -9.99
C VAL A 36 0.54 3.77 -9.61
N PHE A 37 0.41 4.72 -10.52
CA PHE A 37 -0.40 5.91 -10.33
C PHE A 37 -1.51 5.96 -11.38
N TYR A 38 -2.72 6.29 -10.95
CA TYR A 38 -3.81 6.59 -11.86
C TYR A 38 -4.79 7.56 -11.20
N ILE A 39 -5.57 8.23 -12.03
CA ILE A 39 -6.69 9.06 -11.59
C ILE A 39 -7.96 8.44 -12.14
N LYS A 40 -8.97 8.26 -11.29
CA LYS A 40 -10.31 7.82 -11.71
C LYS A 40 -11.36 8.86 -11.32
N PRO A 41 -12.39 9.09 -12.16
CA PRO A 41 -13.51 9.94 -11.79
C PRO A 41 -14.34 9.26 -10.69
N ILE A 42 -14.89 10.06 -9.78
CA ILE A 42 -15.83 9.60 -8.76
C ILE A 42 -17.21 10.14 -9.15
N GLY A 43 -18.11 9.24 -9.53
CA GLY A 43 -19.45 9.64 -9.99
C GLY A 43 -20.34 10.02 -8.81
N PHE A 44 -20.84 11.27 -8.78
CA PHE A 44 -22.22 11.69 -8.46
C PHE A 44 -22.42 13.24 -8.55
N GLY A 45 -21.66 13.92 -9.40
CA GLY A 45 -21.77 15.37 -9.67
C GLY A 45 -20.59 16.16 -9.09
N PHE A 46 -20.15 17.21 -9.81
CA PHE A 46 -19.01 18.12 -9.50
C PHE A 46 -17.62 17.78 -10.04
N GLY A 47 -17.41 16.68 -10.78
CA GLY A 47 -16.12 16.43 -11.45
C GLY A 47 -14.97 16.10 -10.51
N GLU A 48 -15.28 15.56 -9.32
CA GLU A 48 -14.29 15.09 -8.37
C GLU A 48 -13.55 13.84 -8.90
N HIS A 49 -12.26 13.80 -8.63
CA HIS A 49 -11.37 12.72 -9.03
C HIS A 49 -10.70 12.10 -7.82
N GLU A 50 -10.38 10.81 -7.91
CA GLU A 50 -9.56 10.13 -6.93
C GLU A 50 -8.19 9.85 -7.56
N ALA A 51 -7.15 10.49 -7.02
CA ALA A 51 -5.77 10.16 -7.33
C ALA A 51 -5.34 8.96 -6.48
N VAL A 52 -4.91 7.88 -7.13
CA VAL A 52 -4.55 6.62 -6.49
C VAL A 52 -3.06 6.34 -6.68
N PHE A 53 -2.41 5.98 -5.58
CA PHE A 53 -1.02 5.57 -5.52
C PHE A 53 -0.95 4.15 -4.96
N VAL A 54 -0.32 3.25 -5.71
CA VAL A 54 0.00 1.89 -5.26
C VAL A 54 1.51 1.74 -5.22
N GLY A 55 2.10 1.81 -4.03
CA GLY A 55 3.52 1.66 -3.78
C GLY A 55 3.91 0.22 -3.47
N PHE A 56 5.06 -0.22 -3.97
CA PHE A 56 5.59 -1.57 -3.76
C PHE A 56 6.90 -1.53 -2.97
N TYR A 57 6.92 -2.23 -1.84
CA TYR A 57 8.07 -2.38 -0.98
C TYR A 57 8.46 -3.85 -0.80
N THR A 58 9.54 -4.30 -1.43
CA THR A 58 10.03 -5.67 -1.32
C THR A 58 11.02 -5.80 -0.16
N VAL A 59 10.68 -6.64 0.82
CA VAL A 59 11.52 -6.99 1.98
C VAL A 59 12.38 -8.22 1.67
N VAL A 60 11.81 -9.21 1.00
CA VAL A 60 12.50 -10.41 0.53
C VAL A 60 12.06 -10.68 -0.91
N PRO A 61 12.96 -10.57 -1.89
CA PRO A 61 12.65 -10.88 -3.29
C PRO A 61 12.61 -12.40 -3.53
N PRO A 62 12.02 -12.88 -4.64
CA PRO A 62 11.83 -14.30 -4.91
C PRO A 62 13.11 -15.15 -4.84
N GLU A 63 14.21 -14.63 -5.36
CA GLU A 63 15.50 -15.32 -5.39
C GLU A 63 16.12 -15.56 -4.00
N LEU A 64 15.61 -14.90 -2.96
CA LEU A 64 16.05 -15.04 -1.57
C LEU A 64 15.01 -15.75 -0.69
N MET A 65 13.93 -16.28 -1.26
CA MET A 65 12.93 -17.02 -0.50
C MET A 65 13.45 -18.40 -0.08
N ASP A 66 13.26 -18.70 1.19
CA ASP A 66 13.49 -19.99 1.82
C ASP A 66 12.39 -20.24 2.88
N GLU A 67 12.43 -21.37 3.57
CA GLU A 67 11.42 -21.68 4.59
C GLU A 67 11.40 -20.65 5.73
N ASN A 68 12.54 -20.10 6.14
CA ASN A 68 12.57 -19.06 7.17
C ASN A 68 11.89 -17.77 6.69
N LYS A 69 12.04 -17.42 5.41
CA LYS A 69 11.36 -16.26 4.81
C LYS A 69 9.87 -16.53 4.60
N SER A 70 9.48 -17.77 4.31
CA SER A 70 8.08 -18.20 4.31
C SER A 70 7.45 -18.06 5.70
N GLN A 71 8.16 -18.42 6.76
CA GLN A 71 7.68 -18.19 8.13
C GLN A 71 7.61 -16.70 8.47
N LEU A 72 8.57 -15.89 8.02
CA LEU A 72 8.52 -14.44 8.16
C LEU A 72 7.26 -13.85 7.49
N TYR A 73 6.96 -14.25 6.25
CA TYR A 73 5.72 -13.85 5.56
C TYR A 73 4.49 -14.12 6.43
N ARG A 74 4.37 -15.35 6.96
CA ARG A 74 3.21 -15.76 7.79
C ARG A 74 3.12 -14.98 9.09
N ARG A 75 4.25 -14.57 9.68
CA ARG A 75 4.29 -13.70 10.88
C ARG A 75 3.93 -12.26 10.58
N LEU A 76 4.24 -11.78 9.38
CA LEU A 76 3.90 -10.43 8.93
C LEU A 76 2.46 -10.30 8.44
N LYS A 77 1.86 -11.35 7.89
CA LYS A 77 0.49 -11.33 7.35
C LYS A 77 -0.59 -10.88 8.34
N PRO A 78 -0.57 -11.28 9.63
CA PRO A 78 -1.48 -10.72 10.63
C PRO A 78 -1.40 -9.20 10.82
N LEU A 79 -0.28 -8.57 10.45
CA LEU A 79 0.01 -7.17 10.74
C LEU A 79 -0.60 -6.19 9.73
N GLU A 80 -1.22 -6.68 8.66
CA GLU A 80 -1.84 -5.80 7.64
C GLU A 80 -2.84 -4.85 8.29
N CYS A 81 -2.83 -3.60 7.85
CA CYS A 81 -3.65 -2.56 8.46
C CYS A 81 -4.19 -1.56 7.46
N GLU A 82 -5.31 -0.95 7.79
CA GLU A 82 -5.95 0.15 7.05
C GLU A 82 -6.15 1.36 7.94
N LEU A 83 -6.06 2.53 7.30
CA LEU A 83 -6.43 3.81 7.87
C LEU A 83 -7.95 3.94 7.85
N LYS A 84 -8.51 4.42 8.96
CA LYS A 84 -9.91 4.86 9.05
C LYS A 84 -9.99 6.24 9.69
N TRP A 85 -11.08 6.92 9.40
CA TRP A 85 -11.44 8.20 9.98
C TRP A 85 -12.64 8.00 10.91
N GLY A 86 -12.50 8.37 12.18
CA GLY A 86 -13.56 8.22 13.19
C GLY A 86 -13.75 9.47 14.03
N GLY A 87 -14.88 9.56 14.74
CA GLY A 87 -15.23 10.68 15.62
C GLY A 87 -16.29 11.60 15.05
N LEU A 88 -17.22 12.04 15.91
CA LEU A 88 -18.43 12.78 15.53
C LEU A 88 -18.20 14.27 15.24
N ILE A 89 -17.22 14.90 15.90
CA ILE A 89 -17.01 16.37 15.84
C ILE A 89 -15.72 16.74 15.08
N LYS A 90 -14.65 15.95 15.25
CA LYS A 90 -13.41 16.07 14.47
C LYS A 90 -12.99 14.67 14.05
N ARG A 91 -13.05 14.39 12.75
CA ARG A 91 -12.53 13.14 12.19
C ARG A 91 -11.07 12.99 12.57
N LYS A 92 -10.75 11.99 13.37
CA LYS A 92 -9.39 11.60 13.76
C LYS A 92 -8.99 10.35 12.97
N PRO A 93 -7.78 10.35 12.37
CA PRO A 93 -7.24 9.15 11.75
C PRO A 93 -6.87 8.12 12.81
N TYR A 94 -7.11 6.85 12.54
CA TYR A 94 -6.60 5.72 13.31
C TYR A 94 -6.33 4.55 12.38
N TRP A 95 -5.33 3.74 12.72
CA TRP A 95 -5.01 2.51 11.98
C TRP A 95 -5.65 1.32 12.70
N LYS A 96 -6.23 0.40 11.93
CA LYS A 96 -6.81 -0.85 12.44
C LYS A 96 -6.44 -2.03 11.54
N PRO A 97 -6.62 -3.28 11.97
CA PRO A 97 -6.36 -4.43 11.11
C PRO A 97 -7.10 -4.37 9.77
N PHE A 98 -6.44 -4.82 8.71
CA PHE A 98 -6.97 -4.78 7.35
C PHE A 98 -8.17 -5.71 7.18
N VAL A 99 -9.26 -5.18 6.61
CA VAL A 99 -10.49 -5.96 6.40
C VAL A 99 -10.27 -7.17 5.46
N GLY A 100 -9.28 -7.10 4.56
CA GLY A 100 -8.91 -8.20 3.68
C GLY A 100 -8.44 -9.46 4.43
N LEU A 101 -8.03 -9.35 5.69
CA LEU A 101 -7.65 -10.50 6.52
C LEU A 101 -8.83 -11.40 6.89
N GLU A 102 -10.09 -10.95 6.75
CA GLU A 102 -11.26 -11.74 7.12
C GLU A 102 -11.37 -13.06 6.33
N ILE A 103 -10.86 -13.12 5.09
CA ILE A 103 -10.80 -14.36 4.30
C ILE A 103 -9.91 -15.40 4.99
N LEU A 104 -8.68 -15.02 5.35
CA LEU A 104 -7.72 -15.92 6.01
C LEU A 104 -8.15 -16.26 7.43
N LYS A 105 -8.75 -15.30 8.15
CA LYS A 105 -9.34 -15.56 9.47
C LYS A 105 -10.41 -16.64 9.40
N ARG A 106 -11.32 -16.56 8.42
CA ARG A 106 -12.38 -17.56 8.23
C ARG A 106 -11.85 -18.91 7.76
N LYS A 107 -10.90 -18.94 6.81
CA LYS A 107 -10.45 -20.18 6.16
C LYS A 107 -9.38 -20.95 6.94
N ILE A 108 -8.49 -20.24 7.64
CA ILE A 108 -7.33 -20.85 8.30
C ILE A 108 -7.12 -20.37 9.75
N GLY A 109 -8.06 -19.60 10.32
CA GLY A 109 -7.98 -19.15 11.71
C GLY A 109 -6.91 -18.09 11.97
N LEU A 110 -6.46 -17.37 10.93
CA LEU A 110 -5.52 -16.26 11.09
C LEU A 110 -6.10 -15.21 12.06
N LYS A 111 -5.31 -14.83 13.07
CA LYS A 111 -5.69 -13.78 14.02
C LYS A 111 -5.00 -12.48 13.65
N PRO A 112 -5.73 -11.42 13.28
CA PRO A 112 -5.12 -10.12 13.03
C PRO A 112 -4.39 -9.61 14.27
N ASP A 113 -3.29 -8.92 14.05
CA ASP A 113 -2.43 -8.37 15.11
C ASP A 113 -2.23 -6.85 14.86
N SER A 114 -2.32 -6.09 15.95
CA SER A 114 -2.28 -4.64 15.96
C SER A 114 -0.86 -4.06 16.06
N LEU A 115 0.20 -4.88 16.04
CA LEU A 115 1.58 -4.44 16.19
C LEU A 115 1.94 -3.31 15.19
N LEU A 116 1.72 -3.52 13.89
CA LEU A 116 2.01 -2.50 12.88
C LEU A 116 1.08 -1.29 13.03
N SER A 117 -0.23 -1.48 13.17
CA SER A 117 -1.16 -0.34 13.33
C SER A 117 -0.81 0.53 14.53
N ASN A 118 -0.41 -0.08 15.65
CA ASN A 118 0.02 0.63 16.84
C ASN A 118 1.34 1.38 16.62
N ALA A 119 2.28 0.79 15.89
CA ALA A 119 3.53 1.45 15.52
C ALA A 119 3.27 2.67 14.63
N LEU A 120 2.45 2.53 13.59
CA LEU A 120 2.07 3.64 12.70
C LEU A 120 1.34 4.77 13.45
N MET A 121 0.46 4.42 14.40
CA MET A 121 -0.22 5.42 15.24
C MET A 121 0.70 6.14 16.24
N LYS A 122 1.82 5.53 16.63
CA LYS A 122 2.79 6.15 17.55
C LYS A 122 3.83 7.01 16.83
N ASP A 123 4.01 6.83 15.52
CA ASP A 123 4.96 7.60 14.74
C ASP A 123 4.46 9.05 14.51
N PRO A 124 5.15 10.08 15.02
CA PRO A 124 4.70 11.46 14.90
C PRO A 124 4.66 11.97 13.45
N GLU A 125 5.58 11.49 12.62
CA GLU A 125 5.70 11.94 11.23
C GLU A 125 4.60 11.32 10.36
N ILE A 126 4.29 10.03 10.54
CA ILE A 126 3.12 9.40 9.91
C ILE A 126 1.85 10.14 10.30
N ASN A 127 1.65 10.41 11.58
CA ASN A 127 0.47 11.14 12.06
C ASN A 127 0.37 12.54 11.45
N ARG A 128 1.49 13.25 11.32
CA ARG A 128 1.55 14.57 10.69
C ARG A 128 1.19 14.48 9.20
N LEU A 129 1.77 13.53 8.48
CA LEU A 129 1.54 13.31 7.05
C LEU A 129 0.10 12.88 6.77
N VAL A 130 -0.47 11.94 7.53
CA VAL A 130 -1.86 11.51 7.38
C VAL A 130 -2.83 12.68 7.58
N LYS A 131 -2.60 13.52 8.60
CA LYS A 131 -3.43 14.72 8.85
C LYS A 131 -3.27 15.80 7.78
N LYS A 132 -2.07 15.91 7.18
CA LYS A 132 -1.76 16.88 6.12
C LYS A 132 -2.37 16.45 4.79
N VAL A 133 -2.06 15.22 4.35
CA VAL A 133 -2.52 14.65 3.09
C VAL A 133 -4.03 14.41 3.12
N LYS A 134 -4.57 13.96 4.26
CA LYS A 134 -5.95 13.49 4.43
C LYS A 134 -6.34 12.44 3.37
N PRO A 135 -5.69 11.27 3.35
CA PRO A 135 -6.07 10.21 2.41
C PRO A 135 -7.54 9.81 2.59
N GLU A 136 -8.24 9.56 1.48
CA GLU A 136 -9.59 9.00 1.54
C GLU A 136 -9.51 7.54 2.01
N GLU A 137 -8.62 6.79 1.37
CA GLU A 137 -8.26 5.43 1.75
C GLU A 137 -6.74 5.30 1.84
N ALA A 138 -6.28 4.56 2.85
CA ALA A 138 -4.91 4.08 2.89
C ALA A 138 -4.85 2.71 3.56
N TRP A 139 -4.07 1.80 3.01
CA TRP A 139 -3.81 0.49 3.61
C TRP A 139 -2.43 -0.03 3.26
N VAL A 140 -1.96 -0.96 4.09
CA VAL A 140 -0.66 -1.61 4.00
C VAL A 140 -0.93 -3.10 4.12
N ALA A 141 -0.69 -3.83 3.03
CA ALA A 141 -0.92 -5.26 2.95
C ALA A 141 0.29 -5.98 2.35
N LEU A 142 0.47 -7.26 2.62
CA LEU A 142 1.38 -8.11 1.86
C LEU A 142 0.73 -8.52 0.55
N ASP A 143 1.52 -8.52 -0.52
CA ASP A 143 1.12 -9.14 -1.77
C ASP A 143 0.73 -10.60 -1.50
N SER A 144 -0.38 -11.01 -2.10
CA SER A 144 -1.00 -12.31 -1.90
C SER A 144 -1.07 -13.11 -3.21
N GLY A 145 -0.29 -12.73 -4.21
CA GLY A 145 -0.22 -13.41 -5.50
C GLY A 145 -1.43 -13.16 -6.41
N VAL A 146 -2.55 -12.65 -5.89
CA VAL A 146 -3.81 -12.47 -6.63
C VAL A 146 -3.66 -11.54 -7.84
N SER A 147 -2.72 -10.58 -7.80
CA SER A 147 -2.43 -9.71 -8.95
C SER A 147 -1.80 -10.44 -10.15
N HIS A 148 -1.18 -11.60 -9.92
CA HIS A 148 -0.63 -12.48 -10.95
C HIS A 148 -1.71 -13.38 -11.59
N ILE A 149 -2.89 -13.44 -10.99
CA ILE A 149 -4.01 -14.32 -11.39
C ILE A 149 -5.01 -13.55 -12.27
N ALA A 150 -4.52 -12.54 -13.00
CA ALA A 150 -5.28 -11.85 -14.04
C ALA A 150 -5.43 -12.74 -15.29
N CYS A 151 -6.07 -13.90 -15.15
CA CYS A 151 -6.52 -14.82 -16.20
C CYS A 151 -7.51 -15.85 -15.59
N GLY A 152 -8.78 -15.46 -15.39
CA GLY A 152 -9.90 -16.41 -15.33
C GLY A 152 -9.97 -17.40 -14.16
N VAL A 153 -9.36 -17.13 -13.00
CA VAL A 153 -9.55 -17.99 -11.82
C VAL A 153 -10.79 -17.56 -11.04
N GLU A 154 -11.76 -18.47 -10.94
CA GLU A 154 -13.05 -18.26 -10.26
C GLU A 154 -12.94 -18.19 -8.73
N ASP A 155 -11.83 -18.64 -8.12
CA ASP A 155 -11.66 -18.70 -6.67
C ASP A 155 -10.41 -17.94 -6.16
N THR A 156 -10.58 -16.65 -5.95
CA THR A 156 -9.56 -15.76 -5.36
C THR A 156 -9.25 -16.06 -3.90
N GLU A 157 -10.17 -16.72 -3.16
CA GLU A 157 -9.95 -17.03 -1.75
C GLU A 157 -8.99 -18.20 -1.59
N SER A 158 -9.16 -19.26 -2.40
CA SER A 158 -8.26 -20.41 -2.40
C SER A 158 -6.85 -20.00 -2.81
N ALA A 159 -6.72 -19.13 -3.82
CA ALA A 159 -5.43 -18.56 -4.21
C ALA A 159 -4.74 -17.80 -3.06
N ALA A 160 -5.49 -16.99 -2.30
CA ALA A 160 -4.93 -16.27 -1.15
C ALA A 160 -4.47 -17.23 -0.03
N VAL A 161 -5.20 -18.33 0.19
CA VAL A 161 -4.82 -19.37 1.15
C VAL A 161 -3.58 -20.14 0.68
N GLU A 162 -3.50 -20.44 -0.61
CA GLU A 162 -2.35 -21.12 -1.21
C GLU A 162 -1.09 -20.25 -1.13
N TYR A 163 -1.18 -18.98 -1.52
CA TYR A 163 -0.06 -18.05 -1.41
C TYR A 163 0.37 -17.84 0.05
N PHE A 164 -0.58 -17.85 1.00
CA PHE A 164 -0.22 -17.83 2.43
C PHE A 164 0.62 -19.05 2.85
N ARG A 165 0.36 -20.21 2.25
CA ARG A 165 1.11 -21.45 2.54
C ARG A 165 2.45 -21.48 1.81
N ASN A 166 2.53 -20.96 0.59
CA ASN A 166 3.73 -21.00 -0.24
C ASN A 166 3.98 -19.61 -0.84
N PRO A 167 4.45 -18.63 -0.05
CA PRO A 167 4.69 -17.29 -0.55
C PRO A 167 5.91 -17.28 -1.49
N GLU A 168 5.81 -16.54 -2.59
CA GLU A 168 6.90 -16.40 -3.57
C GLU A 168 7.81 -15.20 -3.28
N GLU A 169 7.36 -14.26 -2.44
CA GLU A 169 8.16 -13.13 -1.96
C GLU A 169 7.53 -12.50 -0.72
N VAL A 170 8.31 -11.71 0.01
CA VAL A 170 7.81 -10.81 1.07
C VAL A 170 7.80 -9.40 0.53
N LYS A 171 6.66 -9.01 -0.05
CA LYS A 171 6.45 -7.69 -0.64
C LYS A 171 5.22 -7.03 -0.04
N PHE A 172 5.40 -5.84 0.51
CA PHE A 172 4.30 -4.99 0.94
C PHE A 172 3.78 -4.16 -0.24
N VAL A 173 2.46 -4.07 -0.33
CA VAL A 173 1.71 -3.19 -1.19
C VAL A 173 1.06 -2.12 -0.31
N MET A 174 1.30 -0.86 -0.66
CA MET A 174 0.75 0.28 0.04
C MET A 174 -0.17 1.03 -0.90
N TYR A 175 -1.43 1.16 -0.51
CA TYR A 175 -2.39 1.94 -1.25
C TYR A 175 -2.63 3.25 -0.50
N VAL A 176 -2.64 4.35 -1.24
CA VAL A 176 -3.04 5.66 -0.73
C VAL A 176 -3.85 6.34 -1.81
N SER A 177 -5.05 6.79 -1.49
CA SER A 177 -5.88 7.58 -2.37
C SER A 177 -6.21 8.94 -1.79
N LYS A 178 -6.43 9.92 -2.67
CA LYS A 178 -6.78 11.29 -2.29
C LYS A 178 -7.76 11.90 -3.28
N LEU A 179 -8.81 12.51 -2.75
CA LEU A 179 -9.74 13.33 -3.51
C LEU A 179 -9.04 14.57 -4.08
N CYS A 180 -9.31 14.87 -5.35
CA CYS A 180 -8.81 16.01 -6.09
C CYS A 180 -9.98 16.67 -6.83
N GLU A 181 -10.04 18.01 -6.79
CA GLU A 181 -11.11 18.80 -7.44
C GLU A 181 -11.03 18.76 -8.98
N VAL A 182 -9.85 18.45 -9.50
CA VAL A 182 -9.57 18.29 -10.92
C VAL A 182 -8.84 16.97 -11.15
N ALA A 183 -8.68 16.57 -12.42
CA ALA A 183 -7.92 15.38 -12.82
C ALA A 183 -6.40 15.54 -12.62
N MET A 184 -5.98 16.14 -11.51
CA MET A 184 -4.60 16.46 -11.17
C MET A 184 -4.46 16.61 -9.65
N ILE A 185 -3.43 15.98 -9.10
CA ILE A 185 -3.02 16.13 -7.70
C ILE A 185 -1.89 17.17 -7.61
N SER A 186 -1.78 17.88 -6.48
CA SER A 186 -0.70 18.84 -6.26
C SER A 186 0.68 18.15 -6.17
N LYS A 187 1.74 18.91 -6.46
CA LYS A 187 3.11 18.44 -6.26
C LYS A 187 3.40 18.18 -4.78
N GLU A 188 2.91 19.04 -3.88
CA GLU A 188 3.11 18.88 -2.44
C GLU A 188 2.47 17.58 -1.94
N ASP A 189 1.22 17.30 -2.30
CA ASP A 189 0.54 16.08 -1.88
C ASP A 189 1.20 14.83 -2.45
N THR A 190 1.64 14.88 -3.71
CA THR A 190 2.40 13.79 -4.34
C THR A 190 3.64 13.44 -3.52
N ILE A 191 4.43 14.47 -3.15
CA ILE A 191 5.66 14.29 -2.38
C ILE A 191 5.34 13.78 -0.97
N ASP A 192 4.29 14.32 -0.32
CA ASP A 192 3.92 13.91 1.02
C ASP A 192 3.31 12.50 1.09
N ILE A 193 2.61 12.06 0.04
CA ILE A 193 2.15 10.66 -0.09
C ILE A 193 3.34 9.72 -0.22
N LEU A 194 4.33 10.06 -1.07
CA LEU A 194 5.55 9.24 -1.17
C LEU A 194 6.31 9.20 0.16
N ARG A 195 6.44 10.33 0.86
CA ARG A 195 7.05 10.38 2.20
C ARG A 195 6.30 9.51 3.20
N LEU A 196 4.97 9.51 3.15
CA LEU A 196 4.15 8.65 4.01
C LEU A 196 4.45 7.18 3.74
N MET A 197 4.47 6.75 2.47
CA MET A 197 4.82 5.37 2.10
C MET A 197 6.24 4.99 2.53
N LEU A 198 7.23 5.87 2.33
CA LEU A 198 8.60 5.64 2.76
C LEU A 198 8.71 5.48 4.27
N ARG A 199 8.00 6.32 5.05
CA ARG A 199 8.01 6.25 6.51
C ARG A 199 7.32 4.99 7.05
N ILE A 200 6.25 4.55 6.38
CA ILE A 200 5.61 3.26 6.65
C ILE A 200 6.62 2.12 6.39
N ALA A 201 7.37 2.16 5.28
CA ALA A 201 8.38 1.15 4.97
C ALA A 201 9.50 1.09 6.04
N GLU A 202 9.94 2.24 6.58
CA GLU A 202 10.88 2.28 7.71
C GLU A 202 10.32 1.65 8.99
N THR A 203 9.03 1.83 9.25
CA THR A 203 8.36 1.21 10.39
C THR A 203 8.29 -0.31 10.21
N ILE A 204 8.00 -0.77 9.00
CA ILE A 204 8.02 -2.20 8.64
C ILE A 204 9.42 -2.78 8.89
N ASP A 205 10.49 -2.11 8.49
CA ASP A 205 11.86 -2.60 8.73
C ASP A 205 12.18 -2.79 10.20
N SER A 206 11.73 -1.85 11.03
CA SER A 206 11.92 -1.92 12.47
C SER A 206 11.23 -3.16 13.05
N ILE A 207 10.03 -3.48 12.56
CA ILE A 207 9.29 -4.69 12.97
C ILE A 207 9.96 -5.96 12.42
N VAL A 208 10.34 -5.97 11.15
CA VAL A 208 11.04 -7.10 10.52
C VAL A 208 12.33 -7.41 11.27
N GLY A 209 13.08 -6.39 11.71
CA GLY A 209 14.30 -6.57 12.50
C GLY A 209 14.08 -7.27 13.85
N VAL A 210 12.90 -7.10 14.46
CA VAL A 210 12.51 -7.77 15.72
C VAL A 210 11.94 -9.17 15.47
N LEU A 211 11.37 -9.41 14.29
CA LEU A 211 10.77 -10.71 13.94
C LEU A 211 11.77 -11.69 13.30
N ARG A 212 12.93 -11.25 12.84
CA ARG A 212 14.00 -12.15 12.36
C ARG A 212 14.63 -12.93 13.50
#